data_AF-A0A101RSS9-F1
#
_entry.id   AF-A0A101RSS9-F1
#
_cell.length_a   1.000
_cell.length_b   1.000
_cell.length_c   1.000
_cell.angle_alpha   90.00
_cell.angle_beta   90.00
_cell.angle_gamma   90.00
#
_symmetry.space_group_name_H-M   'P 1'
#
loop_
_entity.id
_entity.type
_entity.pdbx_description
1 polymer ?
#
loop_
_entity_poly.entity_id
_entity_poly.type
_entity_poly.pdbx_seq_one_letter_code
_entity_poly.pdbx_strand_id
1 'polypeptide(L)'
;MRQSEDELLAEALGRINKGGKFASRFLKNDVAEFDRELPLAFDPAVEHVRTVLVQLADGAAPEPLEAGADRVTFRVLTGGGYLSMNPVVVTMDATRKGEWTTTVHVRAVAKEGLVKQRAAQKTAERVAALLDGAGSSP
;
A
#
# COMPACT_ATOMS: atom_id res chain seq x y z
N MET A 1 -8.67 -17.05 6.80
CA MET A 1 -8.41 -15.85 7.62
C MET A 1 -7.51 -14.94 6.83
N ARG A 2 -7.88 -13.68 6.61
CA ARG A 2 -6.96 -12.72 5.98
C ARG A 2 -5.84 -12.40 6.97
N GLN A 3 -4.59 -12.46 6.54
CA GLN A 3 -3.45 -12.10 7.38
C GLN A 3 -3.51 -10.61 7.76
N SER A 4 -3.17 -10.31 9.02
CA SER A 4 -3.04 -8.94 9.49
C SER A 4 -1.80 -8.25 8.89
N GLU A 5 -1.78 -6.91 8.91
CA GLU A 5 -0.61 -6.13 8.48
C GLU A 5 0.65 -6.52 9.29
N ASP A 6 0.48 -6.71 10.60
CA ASP A 6 1.55 -7.11 11.51
C ASP A 6 2.10 -8.51 11.20
N GLU A 7 1.24 -9.47 10.84
CA GLU A 7 1.68 -10.81 10.41
C GLU A 7 2.45 -10.76 9.10
N LEU A 8 1.96 -10.01 8.10
CA LEU A 8 2.63 -9.82 6.81
C LEU A 8 4.02 -9.19 6.99
N LEU A 9 4.12 -8.13 7.81
CA LEU A 9 5.38 -7.47 8.12
C LEU A 9 6.33 -8.38 8.89
N ALA A 10 5.82 -9.14 9.86
CA ALA A 10 6.63 -10.10 10.62
C ALA A 10 7.19 -11.22 9.72
N GLU A 11 6.38 -11.75 8.81
CA GLU A 11 6.82 -12.75 7.84
C GLU A 11 7.85 -12.18 6.87
N ALA A 12 7.64 -10.98 6.35
CA ALA A 12 8.58 -10.30 5.47
C ALA A 12 9.95 -10.07 6.16
N LEU A 13 9.94 -9.55 7.39
CA LEU A 13 11.16 -9.37 8.18
C LEU A 13 11.85 -10.70 8.50
N GLY A 14 11.08 -11.77 8.74
CA GLY A 14 11.60 -13.12 8.96
C GLY A 14 12.34 -13.71 7.74
N ARG A 15 11.95 -13.32 6.52
CA ARG A 15 12.65 -13.70 5.28
C ARG A 15 13.97 -12.97 5.11
N ILE A 16 14.09 -11.73 5.62
CA ILE A 16 15.33 -10.95 5.59
C ILE A 16 16.34 -11.51 6.60
N ASN A 17 15.91 -11.78 7.84
CA ASN A 17 16.74 -12.47 8.82
C ASN A 17 15.90 -13.29 9.81
N LYS A 18 16.46 -14.40 10.31
CA LYS A 18 15.75 -15.37 11.17
C LYS A 18 15.20 -14.75 12.47
N GLY A 19 15.80 -13.67 12.97
CA GLY A 19 15.32 -12.94 14.15
C GLY A 19 14.24 -11.91 13.87
N GLY A 20 14.05 -11.50 12.62
CA GLY A 20 13.20 -10.39 12.21
C GLY A 20 11.73 -10.62 12.53
N LYS A 21 11.24 -11.86 12.36
CA LYS A 21 9.86 -12.24 12.73
C LYS A 21 9.60 -12.11 14.23
N PHE A 22 10.59 -12.37 15.07
CA PHE A 22 10.46 -12.20 16.52
C PHE A 22 10.61 -10.73 16.92
N ALA A 23 11.61 -10.05 16.36
CA ALA A 23 11.87 -8.64 16.61
C ALA A 23 10.68 -7.74 16.24
N SER A 24 9.96 -8.04 15.16
CA SER A 24 8.81 -7.25 14.67
C SER A 24 7.73 -7.01 15.74
N ARG A 25 7.59 -7.93 16.71
CA ARG A 25 6.64 -7.82 17.82
C ARG A 25 6.98 -6.69 18.80
N PHE A 26 8.24 -6.26 18.81
CA PHE A 26 8.74 -5.19 19.68
C PHE A 26 8.94 -3.87 18.92
N LEU A 27 8.86 -3.90 17.58
CA LEU A 27 8.99 -2.72 16.75
C LEU A 27 7.66 -1.96 16.69
N LYS A 28 7.75 -0.63 16.73
CA LYS A 28 6.60 0.24 16.57
C LYS A 28 6.18 0.28 15.10
N ASN A 29 4.89 0.49 14.86
CA ASN A 29 4.40 0.73 13.50
C ASN A 29 4.68 2.18 13.12
N ASP A 30 5.33 2.36 11.97
CA ASP A 30 5.29 3.58 11.19
C ASP A 30 4.07 3.47 10.27
N VAL A 31 3.15 4.43 10.39
CA VAL A 31 1.86 4.42 9.69
C VAL A 31 1.70 5.76 9.00
N ALA A 32 1.35 5.70 7.71
CA ALA A 32 0.98 6.88 6.93
C ALA A 32 -0.32 6.61 6.18
N GLU A 33 -1.25 7.55 6.26
CA GLU A 33 -2.57 7.45 5.64
C GLU A 33 -2.93 8.75 4.94
N PHE A 34 -3.65 8.63 3.83
CA PHE A 34 -4.28 9.76 3.17
C PHE A 34 -5.46 9.29 2.31
N ASP A 35 -6.37 10.21 2.04
CA ASP A 35 -7.41 10.04 1.03
C ASP A 35 -7.04 10.80 -0.24
N ARG A 36 -7.34 10.21 -1.39
CA ARG A 36 -7.22 10.86 -2.69
C ARG A 36 -8.51 10.71 -3.47
N GLU A 37 -9.06 11.83 -3.91
CA GLU A 37 -10.13 11.82 -4.88
C GLU A 37 -9.56 11.66 -6.30
N LEU A 38 -10.12 10.72 -7.05
CA LEU A 38 -9.83 10.52 -8.46
C LEU A 38 -11.03 10.97 -9.29
N PRO A 39 -10.84 11.84 -10.30
CA PRO A 39 -11.89 12.24 -11.24
C PRO A 39 -12.13 11.14 -12.28
N LEU A 40 -12.38 9.92 -11.81
CA LEU A 40 -12.59 8.72 -12.60
C LEU A 40 -13.83 7.99 -12.07
N ALA A 41 -14.62 7.46 -13.00
CA ALA A 41 -15.62 6.45 -12.68
C ALA A 41 -14.96 5.25 -11.99
N PHE A 42 -15.76 4.46 -11.26
CA PHE A 42 -15.25 3.43 -10.36
C PHE A 42 -14.34 2.39 -11.04
N ASP A 43 -14.76 1.79 -12.16
CA ASP A 43 -13.96 0.73 -12.79
C ASP A 43 -12.62 1.26 -13.34
N PRO A 44 -12.56 2.40 -14.06
CA PRO A 44 -11.29 3.03 -14.41
C PRO A 44 -10.42 3.41 -13.20
N ALA A 45 -11.03 3.87 -12.11
CA ALA A 45 -10.30 4.19 -10.88
C ALA A 45 -9.69 2.93 -10.24
N VAL A 46 -10.42 1.81 -10.25
CA VAL A 46 -9.94 0.51 -9.76
C VAL A 46 -8.75 0.01 -10.59
N GLU A 47 -8.80 0.10 -11.91
CA GLU A 47 -7.67 -0.27 -12.78
C GLU A 47 -6.45 0.65 -12.59
N HIS A 48 -6.69 1.95 -12.34
CA HIS A 48 -5.63 2.90 -12.00
C HIS A 48 -4.93 2.52 -10.69
N VAL A 49 -5.70 2.26 -9.64
CA VAL A 49 -5.19 1.77 -8.34
C VAL A 49 -4.40 0.48 -8.51
N ARG A 50 -4.92 -0.47 -9.28
CA ARG A 50 -4.24 -1.74 -9.56
C ARG A 50 -2.91 -1.52 -10.26
N THR A 51 -2.85 -0.63 -11.24
CA THR A 51 -1.63 -0.28 -11.98
C THR A 51 -0.57 0.32 -11.05
N VAL A 52 -0.96 1.26 -10.18
CA VAL A 52 -0.06 1.85 -9.18
C VAL A 52 0.51 0.77 -8.24
N LEU A 53 -0.34 -0.15 -7.78
CA LEU A 53 0.08 -1.25 -6.90
C LEU A 53 1.03 -2.24 -7.59
N VAL A 54 0.81 -2.56 -8.86
CA VAL A 54 1.73 -3.38 -9.67
C VAL A 54 3.11 -2.72 -9.76
N GLN A 55 3.15 -1.41 -10.00
CA GLN A 55 4.41 -0.66 -10.06
C GLN A 55 5.15 -0.62 -8.71
N LEU A 56 4.41 -0.65 -7.59
CA LEU A 56 4.99 -0.69 -6.24
C LEU A 56 5.49 -2.08 -5.87
N ALA A 57 4.83 -3.15 -6.34
CA ALA A 57 5.15 -4.53 -6.00
C ALA A 57 6.07 -5.21 -7.03
N ASP A 58 6.90 -4.43 -7.72
CA ASP A 58 7.86 -4.89 -8.75
C ASP A 58 7.22 -5.82 -9.80
N GLY A 59 5.99 -5.51 -10.22
CA GLY A 59 5.26 -6.24 -11.26
C GLY A 59 4.29 -7.31 -10.74
N ALA A 60 4.29 -7.61 -9.44
CA ALA A 60 3.33 -8.55 -8.87
C ALA A 60 1.90 -7.97 -8.89
N ALA A 61 0.95 -8.70 -9.48
CA ALA A 61 -0.45 -8.29 -9.52
C ALA A 61 -1.07 -8.38 -8.11
N PRO A 62 -1.68 -7.29 -7.59
CA PRO A 62 -2.42 -7.35 -6.34
C PRO A 62 -3.70 -8.18 -6.51
N GLU A 63 -3.98 -9.03 -5.54
CA GLU A 63 -5.28 -9.68 -5.42
C GLU A 63 -6.23 -8.80 -4.59
N PRO A 64 -7.52 -8.69 -4.97
CA PRO A 64 -8.49 -7.98 -4.17
C PRO A 64 -8.75 -8.75 -2.87
N LEU A 65 -8.61 -8.06 -1.73
CA LEU A 65 -9.00 -8.60 -0.42
C LEU A 65 -10.52 -8.60 -0.25
N GLU A 66 -11.16 -7.55 -0.76
CA GLU A 66 -12.61 -7.34 -0.79
C GLU A 66 -12.98 -6.74 -2.13
N ALA A 67 -14.09 -7.21 -2.70
CA ALA A 67 -14.67 -6.64 -3.91
C ALA A 67 -16.20 -6.61 -3.79
N GLY A 68 -16.77 -5.46 -4.08
CA GLY A 68 -18.20 -5.20 -4.17
C GLY A 68 -18.48 -4.17 -5.26
N ALA A 69 -19.76 -3.88 -5.50
CA ALA A 69 -20.18 -3.01 -6.60
C ALA A 69 -19.64 -1.56 -6.52
N ASP A 70 -19.40 -1.08 -5.29
CA ASP A 70 -19.01 0.31 -5.01
C ASP A 70 -17.72 0.42 -4.18
N ARG A 71 -17.10 -0.71 -3.82
CA ARG A 71 -15.85 -0.72 -3.06
C ARG A 71 -14.97 -1.91 -3.42
N VAL A 72 -13.69 -1.66 -3.62
CA VAL A 72 -12.67 -2.70 -3.77
C VAL A 72 -11.46 -2.34 -2.91
N THR A 73 -10.94 -3.34 -2.21
CA THR A 73 -9.74 -3.23 -1.37
C THR A 73 -8.63 -4.10 -1.96
N PHE A 74 -7.47 -3.50 -2.17
CA PHE A 74 -6.25 -4.19 -2.56
C PHE A 74 -5.19 -4.06 -1.47
N ARG A 75 -4.27 -5.03 -1.42
CA ARG A 75 -3.09 -4.97 -0.55
C ARG A 75 -1.88 -5.55 -1.23
N VAL A 76 -0.74 -4.89 -1.07
CA VAL A 76 0.57 -5.39 -1.50
C VAL A 76 1.59 -5.28 -0.39
N LEU A 77 2.64 -6.09 -0.50
CA LEU A 77 3.87 -5.94 0.26
C LEU A 77 4.94 -5.39 -0.69
N THR A 78 5.58 -4.29 -0.31
CA THR A 78 6.66 -3.65 -1.08
C THR A 78 7.85 -3.33 -0.16
N GLY A 79 8.97 -2.93 -0.76
CA GLY A 79 10.14 -2.43 -0.06
C GLY A 79 10.16 -0.91 0.03
N GLY A 80 10.38 -0.37 1.22
CA GLY A 80 10.54 1.05 1.51
C GLY A 80 11.80 1.34 2.33
N GLY A 81 12.01 2.61 2.69
CA GLY A 81 13.17 3.02 3.48
C GLY A 81 14.50 2.98 2.70
N TYR A 82 15.60 2.73 3.40
CA TYR A 82 16.93 2.71 2.79
C TYR A 82 17.10 1.50 1.87
N LEU A 83 17.45 1.73 0.60
CA LEU A 83 17.60 0.69 -0.45
C LEU A 83 16.37 -0.23 -0.60
N SER A 84 15.17 0.26 -0.27
CA SER A 84 13.92 -0.53 -0.31
C SER A 84 13.96 -1.81 0.55
N MET A 85 14.79 -1.85 1.60
CA MET A 85 14.97 -3.05 2.41
C MET A 85 13.98 -3.17 3.57
N ASN A 86 13.25 -2.12 3.91
CA ASN A 86 12.24 -2.19 4.98
C ASN A 86 10.89 -2.61 4.39
N PRO A 87 10.33 -3.78 4.75
CA PRO A 87 9.02 -4.16 4.26
C PRO A 87 7.94 -3.15 4.64
N VAL A 88 7.08 -2.83 3.68
CA VAL A 88 5.92 -1.95 3.85
C VAL A 88 4.70 -2.64 3.28
N VAL A 89 3.64 -2.73 4.07
CA VAL A 89 2.32 -3.14 3.60
C VAL A 89 1.58 -1.90 3.14
N VAL A 90 1.08 -1.91 1.90
CA VAL A 90 0.23 -0.85 1.37
C VAL A 90 -1.16 -1.43 1.13
N THR A 91 -2.17 -0.85 1.75
CA THR A 91 -3.59 -1.16 1.52
C THR A 91 -4.23 0.04 0.81
N MET A 92 -4.98 -0.22 -0.25
CA MET A 92 -5.73 0.81 -0.97
C MET A 92 -7.20 0.41 -1.10
N ASP A 93 -8.08 1.28 -0.63
CA ASP A 93 -9.54 1.11 -0.68
C ASP A 93 -10.12 2.11 -1.67
N ALA A 94 -10.55 1.65 -2.83
CA ALA A 94 -11.30 2.45 -3.79
C ALA A 94 -12.80 2.38 -3.45
N THR A 95 -13.46 3.53 -3.32
CA THR A 95 -14.89 3.64 -3.00
C THR A 95 -15.56 4.62 -3.97
N ARG A 96 -16.62 4.17 -4.65
CA ARG A 96 -17.44 5.03 -5.52
C ARG A 96 -18.07 6.14 -4.69
N LYS A 97 -17.94 7.40 -5.15
CA LYS A 97 -18.61 8.57 -4.55
C LYS A 97 -19.68 9.16 -5.45
N GLY A 98 -19.51 9.03 -6.76
CA GLY A 98 -20.48 9.45 -7.77
C GLY A 98 -20.27 8.70 -9.08
N GLU A 99 -20.93 9.17 -10.14
CA GLU A 99 -20.80 8.57 -11.47
C GLU A 99 -19.37 8.67 -12.02
N TRP A 100 -18.70 9.80 -11.78
CA TRP A 100 -17.37 10.14 -12.32
C TRP A 100 -16.31 10.40 -11.25
N THR A 101 -16.58 9.99 -10.01
CA THR A 101 -15.70 10.29 -8.87
C THR A 101 -15.56 9.07 -7.97
N THR A 102 -14.30 8.75 -7.64
CA THR A 102 -13.92 7.66 -6.74
C THR A 102 -12.95 8.18 -5.70
N THR A 103 -13.19 7.89 -4.41
CA THR A 103 -12.21 8.15 -3.35
C THR A 103 -11.35 6.92 -3.17
N VAL A 104 -10.04 7.10 -3.12
CA VAL A 104 -9.07 6.08 -2.77
C VAL A 104 -8.48 6.43 -1.41
N HIS A 105 -8.77 5.60 -0.41
CA HIS A 105 -8.07 5.65 0.87
C HIS A 105 -6.79 4.81 0.77
N VAL A 106 -5.65 5.40 1.14
CA VAL A 106 -4.34 4.74 1.10
C VAL A 106 -3.80 4.65 2.51
N ARG A 107 -3.37 3.45 2.91
CA ARG A 107 -2.70 3.18 4.17
C ARG A 107 -1.41 2.42 3.93
N ALA A 108 -0.29 3.00 4.31
CA ALA A 108 1.02 2.37 4.32
C ALA A 108 1.46 2.08 5.77
N VAL A 109 1.97 0.87 6.00
CA VAL A 109 2.42 0.42 7.32
C VAL A 109 3.77 -0.28 7.21
N ALA A 110 4.71 0.13 8.04
CA ALA A 110 6.03 -0.50 8.16
C ALA A 110 6.38 -0.71 9.64
N LYS A 111 7.34 -1.58 9.92
CA LYS A 111 7.96 -1.67 11.25
C LYS A 111 9.15 -0.71 11.31
N GLU A 112 9.23 0.09 12.37
CA GLU A 112 10.27 1.09 12.57
C GLU A 112 11.29 0.60 13.61
N GLY A 113 12.58 0.70 13.25
CA GLY A 113 13.70 0.32 14.10
C GLY A 113 14.18 1.47 14.99
N LEU A 114 15.39 1.32 15.55
CA LEU A 114 16.04 2.38 16.34
C LEU A 114 16.32 3.64 15.51
N VAL A 115 16.64 3.46 14.22
CA VAL A 115 16.88 4.55 13.27
C VAL A 115 15.61 4.77 12.46
N LYS A 116 14.99 5.95 12.62
CA LYS A 116 13.75 6.31 11.93
C LYS A 116 13.97 6.43 10.41
N GLN A 117 13.49 5.46 9.65
CA GLN A 117 13.54 5.50 8.19
C GLN A 117 12.32 6.19 7.57
N ARG A 118 11.20 6.23 8.31
CA ARG A 118 9.90 6.75 7.83
C ARG A 118 9.47 6.04 6.55
N ALA A 119 9.60 4.71 6.53
CA ALA A 119 9.40 3.90 5.34
C ALA A 119 7.93 3.94 4.88
N ALA A 120 6.96 3.96 5.79
CA ALA A 120 5.55 4.08 5.44
C ALA A 120 5.25 5.45 4.84
N GLN A 121 5.72 6.53 5.49
CA GLN A 121 5.51 7.90 5.01
C GLN A 121 6.07 8.11 3.59
N LYS A 122 7.33 7.72 3.35
CA LYS A 122 7.95 7.86 2.02
C LYS A 122 7.24 7.01 0.96
N THR A 123 6.73 5.84 1.36
CA THR A 123 5.95 4.99 0.46
C THR A 123 4.60 5.64 0.14
N ALA A 124 3.91 6.22 1.12
CA ALA A 124 2.67 6.96 0.91
C ALA A 124 2.88 8.17 -0.02
N GLU A 125 3.96 8.93 0.15
CA GLU A 125 4.34 10.03 -0.76
C GLU A 125 4.57 9.54 -2.19
N ARG A 126 5.25 8.39 -2.35
CA ARG A 126 5.42 7.75 -3.67
C ARG A 126 4.08 7.33 -4.27
N VAL A 127 3.19 6.72 -3.48
CA VAL A 127 1.84 6.33 -3.94
C VAL A 127 1.05 7.56 -4.40
N ALA A 128 1.09 8.64 -3.63
CA ALA A 128 0.43 9.89 -3.97
C ALA A 128 0.92 10.44 -5.32
N ALA A 129 2.24 10.45 -5.55
CA ALA A 129 2.82 10.88 -6.81
C ALA A 129 2.43 9.98 -8.00
N LEU A 130 2.36 8.66 -7.80
CA LEU A 130 1.94 7.72 -8.85
C LEU A 130 0.45 7.87 -9.19
N LEU A 131 -0.40 8.08 -8.18
CA LEU A 131 -1.82 8.36 -8.37
C LEU A 131 -2.05 9.64 -9.18
N ASP A 132 -1.22 10.68 -8.95
CA ASP A 132 -1.28 11.95 -9.67
C ASP A 132 -0.69 11.85 -11.10
N GLY A 133 0.37 11.06 -11.28
CA GLY A 133 1.15 11.02 -12.52
C GLY A 133 0.55 10.21 -13.67
N ALA A 134 -0.25 9.17 -13.39
CA ALA A 134 -0.82 8.32 -14.44
C ALA A 134 -2.14 8.87 -15.04
N GLY A 135 -2.59 10.06 -14.61
CA GLY A 135 -3.71 10.81 -15.23
C GLY A 135 -3.35 11.54 -16.52
N SER A 136 -2.11 11.42 -17.02
CA SER A 136 -1.67 12.00 -18.29
C SER A 136 -1.38 10.89 -19.31
N SER A 137 -2.42 10.26 -19.85
CA SER A 137 -2.30 9.69 -21.20
C SER A 137 -2.84 10.71 -22.20
N PRO A 138 -2.10 11.02 -23.28
CA PRO A 138 -2.57 11.93 -24.35
C PRO A 138 -3.75 11.36 -25.12
#